data_AF-A0A0C9MWP3-F1
#
_entry.id   AF-A0A0C9MWP3-F1
#
_cell.length_a   1.000
_cell.length_b   1.000
_cell.length_c   1.000
_cell.angle_alpha   90.00
_cell.angle_beta   90.00
_cell.angle_gamma   90.00
#
_symmetry.space_group_name_H-M   'P 1'
#
loop_
_entity.id
_entity.type
_entity.pdbx_description
1 polymer ?
#
loop_
_entity_poly.entity_id
_entity_poly.type
_entity_poly.pdbx_seq_one_letter_code
_entity_poly.pdbx_strand_id
1 'polypeptide(L)'
;MDQLGFCVPTVIDVSTQVRNLYQQIFVSPTKKISGIVDSVYNKRGIQHTHESTLVTIWVGINDIDLTYNWNSTDDLDLLIMYRYQILINELIEKGEKNFMLINVPPIHRAPMWHNTENENLIKTRVIGQFKNDVSNLTSSMRADNFIYAEYNKKLKTMVKHLKSTHVSAISFIEYDAWQYFDKLLDNPREYGITDVLTFCPDWSHPVENHCKPIGEYFWLNDLHPTFHVHDLLSLDIKSHLQRYT
;
A
#
# COMPACT_ATOMS: atom_id res chain seq x y z
N MET A 1 -40.08 40.76 -11.47
CA MET A 1 -39.47 39.92 -12.52
C MET A 1 -38.18 40.61 -12.89
N ASP A 2 -36.96 40.14 -12.62
CA ASP A 2 -36.46 38.86 -12.11
C ASP A 2 -35.14 39.14 -11.37
N GLN A 3 -34.90 38.46 -10.24
CA GLN A 3 -33.54 38.29 -9.73
C GLN A 3 -33.15 36.83 -9.99
N LEU A 4 -32.30 36.63 -11.00
CA LEU A 4 -31.65 35.36 -11.28
C LEU A 4 -30.68 35.05 -10.13
N GLY A 5 -31.11 34.16 -9.23
CA GLY A 5 -30.24 33.57 -8.21
C GLY A 5 -29.23 32.64 -8.88
N PHE A 6 -27.97 33.09 -8.96
CA PHE A 6 -26.87 32.20 -9.30
C PHE A 6 -26.71 31.16 -8.19
N CYS A 7 -27.02 29.90 -8.51
CA CYS A 7 -26.65 28.77 -7.67
C CYS A 7 -25.13 28.59 -7.79
N VAL A 8 -24.38 29.04 -6.78
CA VAL A 8 -22.95 28.75 -6.69
C VAL A 8 -22.82 27.23 -6.56
N PRO A 9 -22.12 26.53 -7.47
CA PRO A 9 -21.92 25.10 -7.33
C PRO A 9 -21.24 24.86 -5.98
N THR A 10 -21.85 24.05 -5.12
CA THR A 10 -21.20 23.62 -3.89
C THR A 10 -19.99 22.80 -4.32
N VAL A 11 -18.79 23.40 -4.25
CA VAL A 11 -17.55 22.66 -4.38
C VAL A 11 -17.54 21.70 -3.21
N ILE A 12 -17.85 20.43 -3.48
CA ILE A 12 -17.70 19.36 -2.50
C ILE A 12 -16.20 19.29 -2.25
N ASP A 13 -15.78 19.78 -1.09
CA ASP A 13 -14.40 19.63 -0.64
C ASP A 13 -14.20 18.16 -0.22
N VAL A 14 -14.00 17.31 -1.22
CA VAL A 14 -13.69 15.88 -1.06
C VAL A 14 -12.50 15.72 -0.11
N SER A 15 -11.53 16.65 -0.13
CA SER A 15 -10.37 16.57 0.75
C SER A 15 -10.72 16.76 2.23
N THR A 16 -11.61 17.69 2.55
CA THR A 16 -12.11 17.90 3.92
C THR A 16 -13.07 16.78 4.36
N GLN A 17 -13.92 16.28 3.47
CA GLN A 17 -14.79 15.14 3.78
C GLN A 17 -13.98 13.88 4.06
N VAL A 18 -12.98 13.59 3.23
CA VAL A 18 -12.04 12.48 3.42
C VAL A 18 -11.24 12.65 4.71
N ARG A 19 -10.70 13.85 5.01
CA ARG A 19 -10.03 14.11 6.29
C ARG A 19 -10.91 13.81 7.51
N ASN A 20 -12.17 14.27 7.48
CA ASN A 20 -13.12 14.03 8.56
C ASN A 20 -13.51 12.54 8.66
N LEU A 21 -13.65 11.87 7.52
CA LEU A 21 -14.01 10.46 7.44
C LEU A 21 -12.89 9.54 7.91
N TYR A 22 -11.63 9.82 7.55
CA TYR A 22 -10.46 9.05 7.97
C TYR A 22 -10.27 9.04 9.49
N GLN A 23 -10.60 10.16 10.16
CA GLN A 23 -10.61 10.20 11.62
C GLN A 23 -11.68 9.30 12.26
N GLN A 24 -12.75 8.97 11.52
CA GLN A 24 -13.89 8.17 11.98
C GLN A 24 -13.84 6.70 11.55
N ILE A 25 -13.21 6.38 10.41
CA ILE A 25 -13.20 5.02 9.82
C ILE A 25 -12.07 4.15 10.39
N PHE A 26 -10.85 4.68 10.57
CA PHE A 26 -9.71 3.87 11.02
C PHE A 26 -9.76 3.51 12.51
N VAL A 27 -10.54 4.25 13.28
CA VAL A 27 -10.90 3.87 14.65
C VAL A 27 -12.41 3.95 14.66
N SER A 28 -13.10 2.80 14.56
CA SER A 28 -14.46 2.79 15.06
C SER A 28 -14.39 3.33 16.49
N PRO A 29 -15.06 4.46 16.82
CA PRO A 29 -14.94 5.05 18.16
C PRO A 29 -15.32 4.08 19.29
N THR A 30 -15.99 2.97 18.94
CA THR A 30 -16.46 1.93 19.85
C THR A 30 -15.64 0.63 19.81
N LYS A 31 -14.72 0.43 18.85
CA LYS A 31 -13.88 -0.79 18.78
C LYS A 31 -12.41 -0.45 18.52
N LYS A 32 -11.61 -0.55 19.59
CA LYS A 32 -10.14 -0.55 19.51
C LYS A 32 -9.66 -1.77 18.74
N ILE A 33 -8.55 -1.64 18.01
CA ILE A 33 -7.98 -2.74 17.21
C ILE A 33 -7.64 -3.96 18.08
N SER A 34 -7.17 -3.71 19.30
CA SER A 34 -6.93 -4.74 20.31
C SER A 34 -8.18 -5.57 20.64
N GLY A 35 -9.35 -4.93 20.77
CA GLY A 35 -10.60 -5.64 21.03
C GLY A 35 -11.05 -6.53 19.87
N ILE A 36 -10.74 -6.14 18.62
CA ILE A 36 -11.00 -6.98 17.45
C ILE A 36 -10.08 -8.19 17.46
N VAL A 37 -8.78 -7.99 17.70
CA VAL A 37 -7.78 -9.06 17.79
C VAL A 37 -8.14 -10.07 18.89
N ASP A 38 -8.43 -9.58 20.11
CA ASP A 38 -8.82 -10.39 21.26
C ASP A 38 -10.08 -11.23 20.93
N SER A 39 -11.07 -10.62 20.26
CA SER A 39 -12.30 -11.32 19.88
C SER A 39 -12.05 -12.49 18.92
N VAL A 40 -11.13 -12.34 17.96
CA VAL A 40 -10.78 -13.39 17.00
C VAL A 40 -10.08 -14.56 17.70
N TYR A 41 -9.10 -14.28 18.57
CA TYR A 41 -8.40 -15.32 19.32
C TYR A 41 -9.34 -16.07 20.26
N ASN A 42 -10.16 -15.34 21.01
CA ASN A 42 -11.17 -15.92 21.91
C ASN A 42 -12.15 -16.81 21.15
N LYS A 43 -12.65 -16.36 19.99
CA LYS A 43 -13.56 -17.15 19.16
C LYS A 43 -12.93 -18.44 18.64
N ARG A 44 -11.62 -18.44 18.38
CA ARG A 44 -10.88 -19.61 17.87
C ARG A 44 -10.34 -20.52 18.97
N GLY A 45 -10.40 -20.12 20.24
CA GLY A 45 -9.83 -20.87 21.35
C GLY A 45 -8.30 -20.97 21.30
N ILE A 46 -7.63 -20.06 20.58
CA ILE A 46 -6.17 -20.07 20.42
C ILE A 46 -5.58 -19.16 21.49
N GLN A 47 -4.74 -19.72 22.36
CA GLN A 47 -3.86 -18.93 23.20
C GLN A 47 -2.66 -18.48 22.36
N HIS A 48 -2.47 -17.17 22.25
CA HIS A 48 -1.24 -16.60 21.70
C HIS A 48 -0.42 -16.02 22.85
N THR A 49 0.91 -16.11 22.74
CA THR A 49 1.78 -15.31 23.59
C THR A 49 2.23 -14.12 22.76
N HIS A 50 2.12 -12.91 23.30
CA HIS A 50 2.57 -11.70 22.62
C HIS A 50 4.08 -11.71 22.25
N GLU A 51 4.82 -12.68 22.80
CA GLU A 51 6.24 -12.94 22.52
C GLU A 51 6.46 -13.79 21.27
N SER A 52 5.50 -14.65 20.89
CA SER A 52 5.58 -15.54 19.72
C SER A 52 4.78 -15.05 18.51
N THR A 53 3.97 -14.00 18.67
CA THR A 53 3.21 -13.38 17.59
C THR A 53 4.07 -12.39 16.82
N LEU A 54 4.00 -12.43 15.48
CA LEU A 54 4.46 -11.37 14.58
C LEU A 54 3.24 -10.61 14.04
N VAL A 55 3.05 -9.38 14.47
CA VAL A 55 2.01 -8.48 13.94
C VAL A 55 2.48 -7.91 12.60
N THR A 56 1.85 -8.33 11.51
CA THR A 56 2.19 -7.83 10.17
C THR A 56 1.18 -6.80 9.70
N ILE A 57 1.67 -5.63 9.26
CA ILE A 57 0.87 -4.52 8.74
C ILE A 57 1.27 -4.26 7.29
N TRP A 58 0.33 -4.50 6.38
CA TRP A 58 0.48 -4.21 4.95
C TRP A 58 -0.81 -3.58 4.40
N VAL A 59 -0.92 -2.27 4.56
CA VAL A 59 -2.04 -1.44 4.11
C VAL A 59 -1.46 -0.14 3.54
N GLY A 60 -2.17 0.49 2.61
CA GLY A 60 -1.83 1.80 2.06
C GLY A 60 -2.25 1.99 0.61
N ILE A 61 -2.34 0.90 -0.17
CA ILE A 61 -2.69 0.96 -1.61
C ILE A 61 -4.03 1.68 -1.82
N ASN A 62 -5.07 1.32 -1.07
CA ASN A 62 -6.40 1.93 -1.20
C ASN A 62 -6.40 3.41 -0.79
N ASP A 63 -5.61 3.81 0.21
CA ASP A 63 -5.52 5.20 0.66
C ASP A 63 -4.92 6.10 -0.43
N ILE A 64 -3.89 5.58 -1.10
CA ILE A 64 -3.24 6.28 -2.20
C ILE A 64 -4.13 6.28 -3.45
N ASP A 65 -4.81 5.16 -3.74
CA ASP A 65 -5.76 5.05 -4.85
C ASP A 65 -6.91 6.05 -4.69
N LEU A 66 -7.46 6.25 -3.48
CA LEU A 66 -8.49 7.26 -3.22
C LEU A 66 -8.05 8.70 -3.49
N THR A 67 -6.74 8.96 -3.52
CA THR A 67 -6.17 10.31 -3.64
C THR A 67 -5.29 10.50 -4.86
N TYR A 68 -5.39 9.58 -5.83
CA TYR A 68 -4.57 9.59 -7.05
C TYR A 68 -4.68 10.92 -7.82
N ASN A 69 -5.88 11.51 -7.88
CA ASN A 69 -6.18 12.74 -8.62
C ASN A 69 -6.05 14.02 -7.79
N TRP A 70 -5.56 13.95 -6.54
CA TRP A 70 -5.39 15.14 -5.69
C TRP A 70 -4.11 15.91 -6.04
N ASN A 71 -4.10 17.22 -5.82
CA ASN A 71 -2.90 18.05 -6.09
C ASN A 71 -1.78 17.82 -5.05
N SER A 72 -2.15 17.51 -3.81
CA SER A 72 -1.22 17.14 -2.74
C SER A 72 -1.90 16.16 -1.78
N THR A 73 -1.12 15.22 -1.26
CA THR A 73 -1.55 14.22 -0.27
C THR A 73 -0.77 14.34 1.03
N ASP A 74 0.21 15.25 1.14
CA ASP A 74 1.17 15.26 2.25
C ASP A 74 0.48 15.30 3.63
N ASP A 75 -0.50 16.18 3.81
CA ASP A 75 -1.25 16.30 5.07
C ASP A 75 -2.06 15.04 5.38
N LEU A 76 -2.66 14.42 4.35
CA LEU A 76 -3.44 13.20 4.53
C LEU A 76 -2.51 12.02 4.84
N ASP A 77 -1.41 11.89 4.11
CA ASP A 77 -0.41 10.85 4.33
C ASP A 77 0.16 10.96 5.74
N LEU A 78 0.46 12.18 6.22
CA LEU A 78 0.88 12.42 7.60
C LEU A 78 -0.20 12.01 8.61
N LEU A 79 -1.47 12.32 8.35
CA LEU A 79 -2.58 11.89 9.19
C LEU A 79 -2.71 10.35 9.23
N ILE A 80 -2.55 9.68 8.08
CA ILE A 80 -2.56 8.22 7.98
C ILE A 80 -1.41 7.62 8.80
N MET A 81 -0.19 8.14 8.66
CA MET A 81 0.97 7.67 9.44
C MET A 81 0.78 7.89 10.93
N TYR A 82 0.20 9.02 11.33
CA TYR A 82 -0.13 9.27 12.73
C TYR A 82 -1.18 8.26 13.26
N ARG A 83 -2.17 7.89 12.44
CA ARG A 83 -3.13 6.84 12.79
C ARG A 83 -2.48 5.46 12.91
N TYR A 84 -1.56 5.10 12.03
CA TYR A 84 -0.79 3.87 12.14
C TYR A 84 -0.03 3.81 13.47
N GLN A 85 0.65 4.90 13.83
CA GLN A 85 1.37 4.99 15.09
C GLN A 85 0.46 4.76 16.30
N ILE A 86 -0.73 5.38 16.33
CA ILE A 86 -1.70 5.16 17.41
C ILE A 86 -2.11 3.67 17.51
N LEU A 87 -2.47 3.05 16.38
CA LEU A 87 -2.92 1.66 16.36
C LEU A 87 -1.81 0.67 16.77
N ILE A 88 -0.57 0.94 16.36
CA ILE A 88 0.60 0.15 16.76
C ILE A 88 0.83 0.30 18.26
N ASN A 89 0.77 1.53 18.80
CA ASN A 89 0.92 1.77 20.23
C ASN A 89 -0.16 1.06 21.06
N GLU A 90 -1.42 1.00 20.58
CA GLU A 90 -2.49 0.24 21.25
C GLU A 90 -2.17 -1.26 21.34
N LEU A 91 -1.51 -1.83 20.32
CA LEU A 91 -1.08 -3.24 20.33
C LEU A 91 0.12 -3.45 21.26
N ILE A 92 1.06 -2.50 21.30
CA ILE A 92 2.20 -2.52 22.23
C ILE A 92 1.71 -2.47 23.68
N GLU A 93 0.74 -1.60 24.00
CA GLU A 93 0.13 -1.53 25.34
C GLU A 93 -0.55 -2.84 25.76
N LYS A 94 -0.93 -3.69 24.80
CA LYS A 94 -1.48 -5.04 25.04
C LYS A 94 -0.41 -6.12 25.17
N GLY A 95 0.85 -5.78 24.92
CA GLY A 95 1.99 -6.66 25.12
C GLY A 95 2.65 -7.14 23.83
N GLU A 96 2.12 -6.82 22.64
CA GLU A 96 2.72 -7.21 21.36
C GLU A 96 4.14 -6.64 21.23
N LYS A 97 5.10 -7.51 20.87
CA LYS A 97 6.53 -7.14 20.84
C LYS A 97 7.14 -7.15 19.45
N ASN A 98 6.56 -7.85 18.49
CA ASN A 98 7.15 -8.04 17.17
C ASN A 98 6.22 -7.51 16.07
N PHE A 99 6.69 -6.54 15.32
CA PHE A 99 5.93 -5.91 14.24
C PHE A 99 6.72 -5.99 12.93
N MET A 100 6.06 -6.40 11.85
CA MET A 100 6.56 -6.25 10.48
C MET A 100 5.70 -5.26 9.72
N LEU A 101 6.32 -4.21 9.21
CA LEU A 101 5.67 -3.16 8.44
C LEU A 101 6.13 -3.29 6.99
N ILE A 102 5.18 -3.47 6.08
CA ILE A 102 5.43 -3.66 4.66
C ILE A 102 5.07 -2.39 3.90
N ASN A 103 5.98 -1.88 3.08
CA ASN A 103 5.73 -0.73 2.24
C ASN A 103 4.79 -1.06 1.05
N VAL A 104 4.25 -0.05 0.38
CA VAL A 104 3.41 -0.25 -0.80
C VAL A 104 4.29 -0.67 -2.00
N PRO A 105 3.91 -1.72 -2.77
CA PRO A 105 4.64 -2.13 -3.98
C PRO A 105 4.62 -1.04 -5.08
N PRO A 106 5.37 -1.19 -6.20
CA PRO A 106 5.40 -0.23 -7.30
C PRO A 106 4.11 -0.30 -8.12
N ILE A 107 2.97 0.05 -7.51
CA ILE A 107 1.64 -0.15 -8.09
C ILE A 107 1.43 0.67 -9.36
N HIS A 108 2.19 1.74 -9.58
CA HIS A 108 2.25 2.46 -10.87
C HIS A 108 2.62 1.58 -12.07
N ARG A 109 3.16 0.37 -11.85
CA ARG A 109 3.45 -0.62 -12.90
C ARG A 109 2.26 -1.55 -13.21
N ALA A 110 1.17 -1.50 -12.43
CA ALA A 110 0.01 -2.36 -12.63
C ALA A 110 -0.83 -1.96 -13.87
N PRO A 111 -1.51 -2.91 -14.53
CA PRO A 111 -2.32 -2.66 -15.73
C PRO A 111 -3.35 -1.55 -15.60
N MET A 112 -3.94 -1.36 -14.42
CA MET A 112 -4.88 -0.27 -14.10
C MET A 112 -4.36 1.12 -14.47
N TRP A 113 -3.03 1.31 -14.42
CA TRP A 113 -2.37 2.59 -14.67
C TRP A 113 -1.82 2.73 -16.08
N HIS A 114 -1.96 1.69 -16.91
CA HIS A 114 -1.62 1.69 -18.33
C HIS A 114 -2.90 1.88 -19.15
N ASN A 115 -2.87 2.67 -20.23
CA ASN A 115 -4.00 2.88 -21.15
C ASN A 115 -5.26 3.57 -20.60
N THR A 116 -5.14 4.38 -19.54
CA THR A 116 -6.23 5.25 -19.05
C THR A 116 -5.94 6.71 -19.38
N GLU A 117 -6.97 7.58 -19.46
CA GLU A 117 -6.75 9.05 -19.43
C GLU A 117 -5.92 9.47 -18.19
N ASN A 118 -5.94 8.64 -17.12
CA ASN A 118 -5.15 8.79 -15.92
C ASN A 118 -3.64 8.59 -16.16
N GLU A 119 -3.20 7.87 -17.20
CA GLU A 119 -1.78 7.75 -17.54
C GLU A 119 -1.17 9.15 -17.75
N ASN A 120 -1.91 10.07 -18.40
CA ASN A 120 -1.47 11.45 -18.60
C ASN A 120 -1.53 12.29 -17.32
N LEU A 121 -2.48 12.05 -16.41
CA LEU A 121 -2.59 12.75 -15.12
C LEU A 121 -1.51 12.28 -14.12
N ILE A 122 -1.22 10.98 -14.09
CA ILE A 122 -0.15 10.37 -13.32
C ILE A 122 1.19 10.84 -13.86
N LYS A 123 1.39 10.82 -15.18
CA LYS A 123 2.53 11.47 -15.83
C LYS A 123 2.63 12.93 -15.42
N THR A 124 1.54 13.70 -15.42
CA THR A 124 1.57 15.13 -15.06
C THR A 124 1.90 15.40 -13.59
N ARG A 125 1.52 14.53 -12.63
CA ARG A 125 1.92 14.68 -11.21
C ARG A 125 3.37 14.24 -10.96
N VAL A 126 3.86 13.26 -11.72
CA VAL A 126 5.23 12.70 -11.65
C VAL A 126 6.24 13.56 -12.41
N ILE A 127 5.79 14.25 -13.46
CA ILE A 127 6.59 15.10 -14.36
C ILE A 127 6.39 16.59 -14.03
N GLY A 128 5.25 16.99 -13.47
CA GLY A 128 4.87 18.40 -13.29
C GLY A 128 5.70 19.20 -12.28
N GLN A 129 6.53 18.55 -11.46
CA GLN A 129 7.55 19.24 -10.66
C GLN A 129 8.78 19.63 -11.49
N PHE A 130 8.95 19.12 -12.71
CA PHE A 130 10.03 19.49 -13.62
C PHE A 130 9.47 19.78 -15.01
N LYS A 131 8.98 21.02 -15.20
CA LYS A 131 8.58 21.53 -16.53
C LYS A 131 9.73 21.60 -17.55
N ASN A 132 10.96 21.29 -17.18
CA ASN A 132 12.11 21.29 -18.08
C ASN A 132 12.92 19.99 -17.87
N ASP A 133 13.13 19.20 -18.94
CA ASP A 133 14.00 18.01 -19.04
C ASP A 133 13.51 16.63 -18.53
N VAL A 134 12.33 16.21 -18.98
CA VAL A 134 11.86 14.81 -18.85
C VAL A 134 12.74 13.81 -19.63
N SER A 135 13.47 14.27 -20.65
CA SER A 135 14.37 13.41 -21.45
C SER A 135 15.62 12.96 -20.71
N ASN A 136 15.96 13.58 -19.56
CA ASN A 136 17.18 13.30 -18.79
C ASN A 136 16.91 12.63 -17.43
N LEU A 137 15.66 12.34 -17.06
CA LEU A 137 15.35 11.63 -15.82
C LEU A 137 15.56 10.13 -16.00
N THR A 138 16.46 9.55 -15.20
CA THR A 138 16.64 8.10 -15.13
C THR A 138 15.36 7.43 -14.63
N SER A 139 15.18 6.14 -14.92
CA SER A 139 14.02 5.37 -14.42
C SER A 139 13.88 5.42 -12.89
N SER A 140 14.98 5.55 -12.15
CA SER A 140 14.97 5.72 -10.68
C SER A 140 14.42 7.08 -10.23
N MET A 141 14.75 8.17 -10.93
CA MET A 141 14.23 9.51 -10.59
C MET A 141 12.75 9.66 -10.92
N ARG A 142 12.24 8.91 -11.91
CA ARG A 142 10.79 8.82 -12.16
C ARG A 142 10.08 8.13 -10.99
N ALA A 143 10.63 7.00 -10.51
CA ALA A 143 10.10 6.24 -9.37
C ALA A 143 10.02 7.06 -8.07
N ASP A 144 11.03 7.87 -7.76
CA ASP A 144 11.10 8.67 -6.53
C ASP A 144 10.10 9.84 -6.46
N ASN A 145 9.49 10.21 -7.60
CA ASN A 145 8.55 11.33 -7.75
C ASN A 145 7.08 10.90 -7.75
N PHE A 146 6.79 9.60 -7.60
CA PHE A 146 5.41 9.13 -7.51
C PHE A 146 4.86 9.32 -6.08
N ILE A 147 3.55 9.58 -5.99
CA ILE A 147 2.80 9.66 -4.74
C ILE A 147 2.99 8.42 -3.85
N TYR A 148 3.17 7.26 -4.50
CA TYR A 148 3.44 5.99 -3.85
C TYR A 148 4.81 5.98 -3.13
N ALA A 149 5.83 6.58 -3.75
CA ALA A 149 7.16 6.70 -3.15
C ALA A 149 7.14 7.67 -1.96
N GLU A 150 6.37 8.76 -2.06
CA GLU A 150 6.18 9.70 -0.94
C GLU A 150 5.46 9.06 0.26
N TYR A 151 4.42 8.26 0.02
CA TYR A 151 3.77 7.48 1.07
C TYR A 151 4.77 6.53 1.74
N ASN A 152 5.57 5.80 0.96
CA ASN A 152 6.61 4.89 1.48
C ASN A 152 7.71 5.62 2.27
N LYS A 153 8.11 6.84 1.86
CA LYS A 153 9.04 7.70 2.64
C LYS A 153 8.45 8.08 3.99
N LYS A 154 7.16 8.43 4.04
CA LYS A 154 6.46 8.78 5.29
C LYS A 154 6.26 7.55 6.19
N LEU A 155 5.95 6.39 5.64
CA LEU A 155 5.92 5.11 6.37
C LEU A 155 7.28 4.84 7.04
N LYS A 156 8.38 4.90 6.27
CA LYS A 156 9.73 4.72 6.78
C LYS A 156 10.08 5.70 7.91
N THR A 157 9.65 6.95 7.78
CA THR A 157 9.83 7.98 8.81
C THR A 157 9.07 7.64 10.09
N MET A 158 7.82 7.18 9.97
CA MET A 158 6.99 6.74 11.09
C MET A 158 7.61 5.51 11.78
N VAL A 159 8.11 4.52 11.03
CA VAL A 159 8.80 3.35 11.61
C VAL A 159 10.07 3.77 12.36
N LYS A 160 10.86 4.69 11.80
CA LYS A 160 12.04 5.24 12.47
C LYS A 160 11.66 5.92 13.78
N HIS A 161 10.55 6.66 13.81
CA HIS A 161 10.05 7.29 15.02
C HIS A 161 9.60 6.25 16.06
N LEU A 162 8.87 5.21 15.67
CA LEU A 162 8.50 4.08 16.55
C LEU A 162 9.73 3.41 17.17
N LYS A 163 10.74 3.11 16.36
CA LYS A 163 12.03 2.54 16.81
C LYS A 163 12.76 3.43 17.80
N SER A 164 12.65 4.76 17.67
CA SER A 164 13.30 5.71 18.57
C SER A 164 12.54 5.97 19.88
N THR A 165 11.22 5.73 19.88
CA THR A 165 10.32 6.04 21.01
C THR A 165 10.05 4.82 21.90
N HIS A 166 10.13 3.62 21.35
CA HIS A 166 9.96 2.39 22.10
C HIS A 166 11.31 1.82 22.52
N VAL A 167 11.36 1.32 23.75
CA VAL A 167 12.53 0.65 24.32
C VAL A 167 13.01 -0.51 23.44
N SER A 168 14.25 -0.95 23.63
CA SER A 168 14.89 -2.06 22.90
C SER A 168 14.17 -3.41 22.96
N ALA A 169 13.08 -3.53 23.72
CA ALA A 169 12.27 -4.74 23.83
C ALA A 169 11.21 -4.90 22.71
N ILE A 170 10.97 -3.88 21.87
CA ILE A 170 10.04 -3.97 20.74
C ILE A 170 10.83 -4.07 19.43
N SER A 171 10.52 -5.10 18.65
CA SER A 171 11.11 -5.36 17.33
C SER A 171 10.23 -4.76 16.23
N PHE A 172 10.82 -3.90 15.41
CA PHE A 172 10.21 -3.36 14.20
C PHE A 172 11.01 -3.78 12.97
N ILE A 173 10.42 -4.69 12.18
CA ILE A 173 10.96 -5.22 10.94
C ILE A 173 10.33 -4.44 9.78
N GLU A 174 11.16 -3.94 8.86
CA GLU A 174 10.70 -3.26 7.64
C GLU A 174 10.88 -4.22 6.46
N TYR A 175 9.80 -4.51 5.73
CA TYR A 175 9.86 -5.29 4.50
C TYR A 175 9.60 -4.40 3.28
N ASP A 176 10.52 -4.45 2.33
CA ASP A 176 10.50 -3.62 1.12
C ASP A 176 9.84 -4.38 -0.04
N ALA A 177 8.51 -4.43 -0.02
CA ALA A 177 7.71 -4.95 -1.12
C ALA A 177 7.94 -4.17 -2.42
N TRP A 178 8.25 -2.86 -2.34
CA TRP A 178 8.60 -2.08 -3.52
C TRP A 178 9.79 -2.69 -4.27
N GLN A 179 10.92 -2.84 -3.56
CA GLN A 179 12.14 -3.41 -4.12
C GLN A 179 11.91 -4.83 -4.65
N TYR A 180 11.18 -5.67 -3.91
CA TYR A 180 10.96 -7.05 -4.32
C TYR A 180 10.09 -7.16 -5.57
N PHE A 181 9.01 -6.38 -5.67
CA PHE A 181 8.17 -6.35 -6.86
C PHE A 181 8.95 -5.81 -8.08
N ASP A 182 9.76 -4.76 -7.92
CA ASP A 182 10.62 -4.26 -9.00
C ASP A 182 11.58 -5.36 -9.50
N LYS A 183 12.20 -6.12 -8.59
CA LYS A 183 13.06 -7.25 -8.93
C LYS A 183 12.34 -8.30 -9.80
N LEU A 184 11.12 -8.67 -9.42
CA LEU A 184 10.31 -9.63 -10.17
C LEU A 184 9.88 -9.08 -11.53
N LEU A 185 9.43 -7.81 -11.58
CA LEU A 185 8.94 -7.17 -12.80
C LEU A 185 10.08 -6.85 -13.79
N ASP A 186 11.30 -6.64 -13.32
CA ASP A 186 12.48 -6.39 -14.15
C ASP A 186 13.10 -7.68 -14.70
N ASN A 187 12.96 -8.80 -13.99
CA ASN A 187 13.54 -10.09 -14.37
C ASN A 187 12.50 -11.24 -14.39
N PRO A 188 11.33 -11.06 -15.02
CA PRO A 188 10.18 -11.94 -14.81
C PRO A 188 10.42 -13.39 -15.23
N ARG A 189 11.25 -13.60 -16.27
CA ARG A 189 11.57 -14.94 -16.78
C ARG A 189 12.33 -15.81 -15.77
N GLU A 190 13.16 -15.21 -14.91
CA GLU A 190 13.87 -15.94 -13.86
C GLU A 190 12.91 -16.54 -12.82
N TYR A 191 11.71 -15.97 -12.74
CA TYR A 191 10.67 -16.34 -11.80
C TYR A 191 9.53 -17.12 -12.47
N GLY A 192 9.68 -17.56 -13.72
CA GLY A 192 8.63 -18.28 -14.45
C GLY A 192 7.44 -17.40 -14.87
N ILE A 193 7.61 -16.07 -14.84
CA ILE A 193 6.59 -15.10 -15.26
C ILE A 193 6.88 -14.71 -16.72
N THR A 194 5.89 -14.83 -17.59
CA THR A 194 6.00 -14.50 -19.03
C THR A 194 5.15 -13.32 -19.45
N ASP A 195 4.20 -12.88 -18.62
CA ASP A 195 3.37 -11.71 -18.86
C ASP A 195 3.33 -10.79 -17.63
N VAL A 196 3.85 -9.56 -17.80
CA VAL A 196 3.87 -8.52 -16.75
C VAL A 196 3.02 -7.30 -17.12
N LEU A 197 2.34 -7.33 -18.27
CA LEU A 197 1.61 -6.17 -18.81
C LEU A 197 0.10 -6.39 -18.84
N THR A 198 -0.34 -7.64 -18.93
CA THR A 198 -1.75 -8.00 -19.06
C THR A 198 -2.21 -8.94 -17.94
N PHE A 199 -3.48 -9.27 -17.96
CA PHE A 199 -4.13 -10.23 -17.07
C PHE A 199 -5.21 -11.01 -17.83
N CYS A 200 -5.60 -12.17 -17.30
CA CYS A 200 -6.68 -12.98 -17.88
C CYS A 200 -8.05 -12.34 -17.55
N PRO A 201 -8.97 -12.15 -18.53
CA PRO A 201 -10.29 -11.57 -18.28
C PRO A 201 -11.12 -12.33 -17.24
N ASP A 202 -10.99 -13.66 -17.22
CA ASP A 202 -11.54 -14.52 -16.17
C ASP A 202 -10.49 -15.59 -15.80
N TRP A 203 -9.73 -15.29 -14.75
CA TRP A 203 -8.69 -16.17 -14.23
C TRP A 203 -9.25 -17.48 -13.64
N SER A 204 -10.56 -17.58 -13.38
CA SER A 204 -11.21 -18.81 -12.90
C SER A 204 -11.53 -19.79 -14.03
N HIS A 205 -11.58 -19.32 -15.28
CA HIS A 205 -11.78 -20.12 -16.49
C HIS A 205 -10.75 -19.78 -17.58
N PRO A 206 -9.44 -20.00 -17.31
CA PRO A 206 -8.38 -19.50 -18.19
C PRO A 206 -8.36 -20.16 -19.57
N VAL A 207 -8.76 -21.42 -19.68
CA VAL A 207 -8.76 -22.16 -20.96
C VAL A 207 -9.84 -21.63 -21.89
N GLU A 208 -11.04 -21.42 -21.34
CA GLU A 208 -12.21 -20.86 -22.04
C GLU A 208 -11.96 -19.44 -22.52
N ASN A 209 -11.11 -18.70 -21.80
CA ASN A 209 -10.73 -17.32 -22.12
C ASN A 209 -9.42 -17.22 -22.92
N HIS A 210 -8.91 -18.36 -23.42
CA HIS A 210 -7.67 -18.42 -24.21
C HIS A 210 -6.46 -17.76 -23.53
N CYS A 211 -6.42 -17.81 -22.20
CA CYS A 211 -5.33 -17.29 -21.39
C CYS A 211 -4.15 -18.27 -21.31
N LYS A 212 -2.97 -17.74 -20.97
CA LYS A 212 -1.84 -18.56 -20.52
C LYS A 212 -2.17 -19.23 -19.18
N PRO A 213 -1.39 -20.23 -18.73
CA PRO A 213 -1.46 -20.66 -17.33
C PRO A 213 -1.36 -19.46 -16.38
N ILE A 214 -2.24 -19.37 -15.38
CA ILE A 214 -2.34 -18.16 -14.53
C ILE A 214 -1.02 -17.85 -13.80
N GLY A 215 -0.24 -18.87 -13.45
CA GLY A 215 1.09 -18.68 -12.84
C GLY A 215 2.12 -17.99 -13.74
N GLU A 216 1.88 -17.89 -15.06
CA GLU A 216 2.76 -17.15 -15.97
C GLU A 216 2.46 -15.65 -16.02
N TYR A 217 1.34 -15.19 -15.44
CA TYR A 217 1.03 -13.78 -15.31
C TYR A 217 1.58 -13.23 -14.00
N PHE A 218 2.08 -12.00 -14.03
CA PHE A 218 2.33 -11.23 -12.82
C PHE A 218 1.01 -10.78 -12.19
N TRP A 219 0.09 -10.28 -13.02
CA TRP A 219 -1.16 -9.67 -12.60
C TRP A 219 -2.35 -10.62 -12.78
N LEU A 220 -3.14 -10.80 -11.73
CA LEU A 220 -4.39 -11.57 -11.72
C LEU A 220 -5.54 -10.77 -12.33
N ASN A 221 -5.58 -9.48 -12.03
CA ASN A 221 -6.48 -8.49 -12.62
C ASN A 221 -5.70 -7.19 -12.86
N ASP A 222 -6.37 -6.05 -12.96
CA ASP A 222 -5.73 -4.78 -13.26
C ASP A 222 -4.83 -4.21 -12.14
N LEU A 223 -4.90 -4.75 -10.91
CA LEU A 223 -4.12 -4.26 -9.76
C LEU A 223 -3.45 -5.36 -8.94
N HIS A 224 -4.07 -6.52 -8.83
CA HIS A 224 -3.68 -7.57 -7.89
C HIS A 224 -2.70 -8.54 -8.54
N PRO A 225 -1.62 -8.94 -7.85
CA PRO A 225 -0.71 -9.95 -8.36
C PRO A 225 -1.34 -11.36 -8.30
N THR A 226 -0.79 -12.30 -9.08
CA THR A 226 -1.22 -13.70 -9.06
C THR A 226 -0.77 -14.43 -7.79
N PHE A 227 -1.36 -15.60 -7.54
CA PHE A 227 -0.95 -16.48 -6.45
C PHE A 227 0.53 -16.89 -6.56
N HIS A 228 1.06 -17.06 -7.78
CA HIS A 228 2.47 -17.37 -8.00
C HIS A 228 3.39 -16.24 -7.52
N VAL A 229 3.02 -14.99 -7.79
CA VAL A 229 3.74 -13.81 -7.26
C VAL A 229 3.61 -13.74 -5.74
N HIS A 230 2.45 -14.06 -5.16
CA HIS A 230 2.28 -14.15 -3.71
C HIS A 230 3.13 -15.27 -3.08
N ASP A 231 3.29 -16.41 -3.74
CA ASP A 231 4.15 -17.50 -3.29
C ASP A 231 5.62 -17.04 -3.27
N LEU A 232 6.08 -16.41 -4.35
CA LEU A 232 7.42 -15.81 -4.44
C LEU A 232 7.64 -14.75 -3.33
N LEU A 233 6.65 -13.89 -3.09
CA LEU A 233 6.69 -12.88 -2.03
C LEU A 233 6.80 -13.54 -0.64
N SER A 234 6.02 -14.59 -0.39
CA SER A 234 6.04 -15.30 0.89
C SER A 234 7.40 -15.95 1.18
N LEU A 235 8.07 -16.49 0.16
CA LEU A 235 9.41 -17.08 0.26
C LEU A 235 10.47 -16.03 0.56
N ASP A 236 10.36 -14.86 -0.06
CA ASP A 236 11.28 -13.74 0.21
C ASP A 236 11.05 -13.15 1.61
N ILE A 237 9.80 -12.95 2.04
CA ILE A 237 9.46 -12.56 3.42
C ILE A 237 10.03 -13.57 4.41
N LYS A 238 9.85 -14.88 4.17
CA LYS A 238 10.42 -15.93 5.04
C LYS A 238 11.94 -15.79 5.16
N SER A 239 12.62 -15.64 4.03
CA SER A 239 14.09 -15.47 3.97
C SER A 239 14.53 -14.18 4.66
N HIS A 240 13.75 -13.11 4.51
CA HIS A 240 13.97 -11.83 5.16
C HIS A 240 13.89 -11.96 6.69
N LEU A 241 12.84 -12.62 7.20
CA LEU A 241 12.59 -12.83 8.63
C LEU A 241 13.65 -13.72 9.30
N GLN A 242 14.23 -14.68 8.58
CA GLN A 242 15.33 -15.52 9.09
C GLN A 242 16.61 -14.74 9.42
N ARG A 243 16.72 -13.46 9.01
CA ARG A 243 17.82 -12.58 9.40
C ARG A 243 17.61 -11.90 10.77
N TYR A 244 16.42 -12.05 11.34
CA TYR A 244 16.02 -11.47 12.63
C TYR A 244 15.87 -12.54 13.73
N THR A 245 16.19 -13.80 13.42
CA THR A 245 16.23 -14.95 14.33
C THR A 245 17.67 -15.36 14.60
#